data_AF-Q9A359-F1
#
_entry.id   AF-Q9A359-F1
#
_cell.length_a   1.000
_cell.length_b   1.000
_cell.length_c   1.000
_cell.angle_alpha   90.00
_cell.angle_beta   90.00
_cell.angle_gamma   90.00
#
_symmetry.space_group_name_H-M   'P 1'
#
loop_
_entity.id
_entity.type
_entity.pdbx_description
1 polymer ?
#
loop_
_entity_poly.entity_id
_entity_poly.type
_entity_poly.pdbx_seq_one_letter_code
_entity_poly.pdbx_strand_id
1 'polypeptide(L)'
;MSLELARRLVEILLALALIQQSLEHLRGFRDERILFGARIVLAVLVLAGVAGPWPLVGLAGLSLLILHRFQGPYNGGSDRMGLLILWCLTLSSLAPTPILAELAFGYLGAQLTLSYFISGWVKVVNPDWRSGRALRDVFQFSAYPVAESLRGFAQRPGLLRAMSWGVMGFELAFPLTLLWPPALMVGLVVAGTFHLANACLFGLNRFFWTWLSAYPAILWLQGRVF
;
A
#
# COMPACT_ATOMS: atom_id res chain seq x y z
N MET A 1 13.45 -9.16 14.35
CA MET A 1 13.85 -7.93 13.62
C MET A 1 13.78 -6.75 14.58
N SER A 2 14.78 -5.87 14.63
CA SER A 2 14.74 -4.67 15.49
C SER A 2 13.79 -3.61 14.92
N LEU A 3 13.31 -2.68 15.76
CA LEU A 3 12.48 -1.55 15.30
C LEU A 3 13.24 -0.68 14.30
N GLU A 4 14.51 -0.40 14.57
CA GLU A 4 15.36 0.42 13.72
C GLU A 4 15.51 -0.18 12.30
N LEU A 5 15.80 -1.48 12.21
CA LEU A 5 15.91 -2.17 10.93
C LEU A 5 14.56 -2.17 10.19
N ALA A 6 13.47 -2.46 10.90
CA ALA A 6 12.14 -2.48 10.30
C ALA A 6 11.76 -1.10 9.74
N ARG A 7 11.93 -0.04 10.53
CA ARG A 7 11.68 1.35 10.11
C ARG A 7 12.52 1.72 8.90
N ARG A 8 13.82 1.41 8.94
CA ARG A 8 14.73 1.73 7.85
C ARG A 8 14.32 1.06 6.53
N LEU A 9 13.88 -0.19 6.58
CA LEU A 9 13.35 -0.89 5.40
C LEU A 9 12.07 -0.23 4.87
N VAL A 10 11.13 0.16 5.75
CA VAL A 10 9.91 0.88 5.35
C VAL A 10 10.26 2.23 4.73
N GLU A 11 11.19 2.99 5.32
CA GLU A 11 11.67 4.27 4.78
C GLU A 11 12.22 4.13 3.36
N ILE A 12 13.10 3.14 3.14
CA ILE A 12 13.71 2.90 1.83
C ILE A 12 12.66 2.53 0.80
N LEU A 13 11.81 1.54 1.12
CA LEU A 13 10.78 1.06 0.21
C LEU A 13 9.75 2.15 -0.11
N LEU A 14 9.31 2.91 0.91
CA LEU A 14 8.39 4.02 0.73
C LEU A 14 9.02 5.07 -0.16
N ALA A 15 10.24 5.54 0.16
CA ALA A 15 10.89 6.60 -0.60
C ALA A 15 11.10 6.24 -2.08
N LEU A 16 11.48 4.99 -2.40
CA LEU A 16 11.53 4.49 -3.77
C LEU A 16 10.16 4.56 -4.47
N ALA A 17 9.09 4.14 -3.77
CA ALA A 17 7.73 4.23 -4.29
C ALA A 17 7.29 5.70 -4.51
N LEU A 18 7.61 6.60 -3.58
CA LEU A 18 7.31 8.03 -3.71
C LEU A 18 8.06 8.66 -4.89
N ILE A 19 9.33 8.30 -5.11
CA ILE A 19 10.13 8.80 -6.24
C ILE A 19 9.53 8.32 -7.55
N GLN A 20 9.25 7.02 -7.69
CA GLN A 20 8.64 6.45 -8.90
C GLN A 20 7.35 7.19 -9.27
N GLN A 21 6.44 7.38 -8.30
CA GLN A 21 5.20 8.10 -8.50
C GLN A 21 5.43 9.57 -8.91
N SER A 22 6.43 10.22 -8.30
CA SER A 22 6.72 11.64 -8.52
C SER A 22 7.30 11.90 -9.91
N LEU A 23 8.05 10.95 -10.48
CA LEU A 23 8.58 11.06 -11.85
C LEU A 23 7.48 11.24 -12.90
N GLU A 24 6.28 10.68 -12.68
CA GLU A 24 5.13 10.79 -13.59
C GLU A 24 4.63 12.25 -13.72
N HIS A 25 4.81 13.07 -12.68
CA HIS A 25 4.36 14.46 -12.65
C HIS A 25 5.40 15.47 -13.13
N LEU A 26 6.63 15.03 -13.44
CA LEU A 26 7.68 15.93 -13.93
C LEU A 26 7.40 16.49 -15.34
N ARG A 27 6.47 15.87 -16.07
CA ARG A 27 5.97 16.36 -17.36
C ARG A 27 4.64 17.14 -17.25
N GLY A 28 4.13 17.32 -16.04
CA GLY A 28 2.86 17.99 -15.77
C GLY A 28 2.96 19.52 -15.69
N PHE A 29 1.93 20.13 -15.09
CA PHE A 29 1.86 21.57 -14.85
C PHE A 29 2.99 22.08 -13.94
N ARG A 30 3.27 23.39 -13.97
CA ARG A 30 4.39 23.98 -13.22
C ARG A 30 4.28 23.77 -11.72
N ASP A 31 3.09 23.93 -11.17
CA ASP A 31 2.76 23.70 -9.76
C ASP A 31 2.96 22.23 -9.36
N GLU A 32 2.52 21.27 -10.17
CA GLU A 32 2.78 19.85 -9.95
C GLU A 32 4.28 19.53 -9.99
N ARG A 33 5.01 20.05 -10.98
CA ARG A 33 6.46 19.86 -11.07
C ARG A 33 7.19 20.34 -9.83
N ILE A 34 6.77 21.46 -9.24
CA ILE A 34 7.34 21.98 -7.99
C ILE A 34 7.04 21.02 -6.83
N LEU A 35 5.78 20.63 -6.65
CA LEU A 35 5.37 19.73 -5.56
C LEU A 35 6.08 18.37 -5.64
N PHE A 36 6.07 17.73 -6.80
CA PHE A 36 6.66 16.41 -6.98
C PHE A 36 8.20 16.47 -7.10
N GLY A 37 8.76 17.57 -7.58
CA GLY A 37 10.21 17.83 -7.50
C GLY A 37 10.69 17.92 -6.04
N ALA A 38 9.98 18.67 -5.20
CA ALA A 38 10.25 18.73 -3.76
C ALA A 38 10.10 17.35 -3.08
N ARG A 39 9.08 16.58 -3.47
CA ARG A 39 8.87 15.20 -2.95
C ARG A 39 10.03 14.28 -3.31
N ILE A 40 10.57 14.37 -4.54
CA ILE A 40 11.75 13.61 -4.95
C ILE A 40 12.96 13.98 -4.10
N VAL A 41 13.25 15.27 -3.92
CA VAL A 41 14.40 15.72 -3.12
C VAL A 41 14.30 15.19 -1.69
N LEU A 42 13.15 15.35 -1.03
CA LEU A 42 12.95 14.87 0.33
C LEU A 42 13.02 13.34 0.41
N ALA A 43 12.45 12.61 -0.56
CA ALA A 43 12.55 11.15 -0.60
C ALA A 43 14.00 10.66 -0.82
N VAL A 44 14.80 11.37 -1.62
CA VAL A 44 16.23 11.09 -1.77
C VAL A 44 16.98 11.31 -0.46
N LEU A 45 16.66 12.36 0.31
CA LEU A 45 17.25 12.56 1.65
C LEU A 45 16.90 11.42 2.61
N VAL A 46 15.64 10.95 2.59
CA VAL A 46 15.22 9.75 3.33
C VAL A 46 16.03 8.52 2.89
N LEU A 47 16.16 8.27 1.58
CA LEU A 47 16.96 7.16 1.05
C LEU A 47 18.43 7.23 1.45
N ALA A 48 19.01 8.43 1.45
CA ALA A 48 20.39 8.64 1.85
C ALA A 48 20.60 8.54 3.37
N GLY A 49 19.52 8.56 4.17
CA GLY A 49 19.60 8.58 5.63
C GLY A 49 20.14 9.92 6.18
N VAL A 50 19.97 11.01 5.44
CA VAL A 50 20.53 12.32 5.76
C VAL A 50 19.47 13.21 6.42
N ALA A 51 19.87 13.94 7.47
CA ALA A 51 19.03 14.90 8.20
C ALA A 51 17.74 14.30 8.80
N GLY A 52 17.68 12.98 8.99
CA GLY A 52 16.57 12.32 9.68
C GLY A 52 16.34 12.93 11.07
N PRO A 53 15.09 13.14 11.52
CA PRO A 53 13.83 12.72 10.90
C PRO A 53 13.17 13.79 9.99
N TRP A 54 13.81 14.94 9.77
CA TRP A 54 13.16 16.11 9.16
C TRP A 54 12.66 15.93 7.73
N PRO A 55 13.33 15.17 6.84
CA PRO A 55 12.77 14.85 5.53
C PRO A 55 11.43 14.11 5.60
N LEU A 56 11.20 13.26 6.59
CA LEU A 56 9.91 12.59 6.79
C LEU A 56 8.82 13.60 7.17
N VAL A 57 9.13 14.54 8.06
CA VAL A 57 8.23 15.65 8.42
C VAL A 57 7.88 16.50 7.19
N GLY A 58 8.90 16.85 6.39
CA GLY A 58 8.73 17.58 5.15
C GLY A 58 7.85 16.83 4.15
N LEU A 59 8.07 15.51 3.98
CA LEU A 59 7.24 14.67 3.13
C LEU A 59 5.79 14.62 3.65
N ALA A 60 5.59 14.48 4.96
CA ALA A 60 4.27 14.43 5.58
C ALA A 60 3.50 15.74 5.33
N GLY A 61 4.13 16.90 5.55
CA GLY A 61 3.53 18.20 5.23
C GLY A 61 3.26 18.38 3.74
N LEU A 62 4.23 18.04 2.89
CA LEU A 62 4.09 18.12 1.43
C LEU A 62 2.97 17.22 0.90
N SER A 63 2.76 16.06 1.51
CA SER A 63 1.67 15.15 1.14
C SER A 63 0.28 15.78 1.34
N LEU A 64 0.11 16.65 2.34
CA LEU A 64 -1.13 17.41 2.55
C LEU A 64 -1.34 18.46 1.45
N LEU A 65 -0.27 19.11 0.99
CA LEU A 65 -0.33 20.05 -0.13
C LEU A 65 -0.69 19.34 -1.44
N ILE A 66 -0.12 18.15 -1.66
CA ILE A 66 -0.47 17.30 -2.81
C ILE A 66 -1.93 16.88 -2.75
N LEU A 67 -2.43 16.42 -1.59
CA LEU A 67 -3.84 16.11 -1.42
C LEU A 67 -4.75 17.30 -1.73
N HIS A 68 -4.40 18.48 -1.22
CA HIS A 68 -5.16 19.70 -1.50
C HIS A 68 -5.18 20.00 -3.01
N ARG A 69 -4.05 19.88 -3.69
CA ARG A 69 -3.92 20.12 -5.13
C ARG A 69 -4.78 19.18 -5.99
N PHE A 70 -4.97 17.94 -5.56
CA PHE A 70 -5.81 16.96 -6.27
C PHE A 70 -7.21 16.79 -5.68
N GLN A 71 -7.60 17.64 -4.71
CA GLN A 71 -8.90 17.56 -4.02
C GLN A 71 -9.15 16.19 -3.36
N GLY A 72 -8.08 15.56 -2.86
CA GLY A 72 -8.10 14.26 -2.20
C GLY A 72 -7.11 13.24 -2.77
N PRO A 73 -7.23 11.97 -2.35
CA PRO A 73 -6.37 10.88 -2.84
C PRO A 73 -6.67 10.56 -4.30
N TYR A 74 -5.82 11.02 -5.22
CA TYR A 74 -6.04 10.84 -6.66
C TYR A 74 -5.69 9.42 -7.16
N ASN A 75 -4.76 8.72 -6.50
CA ASN A 75 -4.49 7.30 -6.74
C ASN A 75 -5.32 6.37 -5.83
N GLY A 76 -6.37 6.90 -5.19
CA GLY A 76 -7.25 6.13 -4.32
C GLY A 76 -6.50 5.45 -3.17
N GLY A 77 -6.56 4.12 -3.11
CA GLY A 77 -6.00 3.34 -2.00
C GLY A 77 -4.47 3.40 -1.87
N SER A 78 -3.73 3.63 -2.96
CA SER A 78 -2.27 3.78 -2.89
C SER A 78 -1.88 5.04 -2.10
N ASP A 79 -2.53 6.17 -2.38
CA ASP A 79 -2.27 7.42 -1.66
C ASP A 79 -2.64 7.31 -0.18
N ARG A 80 -3.80 6.70 0.14
CA ARG A 80 -4.23 6.48 1.54
C ARG A 80 -3.22 5.64 2.31
N MET A 81 -2.76 4.53 1.73
CA MET A 81 -1.75 3.67 2.34
C MET A 81 -0.40 4.39 2.48
N GLY A 82 0.04 5.12 1.44
CA GLY A 82 1.29 5.88 1.48
C GLY A 82 1.30 6.96 2.57
N LEU A 83 0.18 7.67 2.74
CA LEU A 83 -0.01 8.63 3.83
C LEU A 83 0.07 7.96 5.20
N LEU A 84 -0.64 6.85 5.38
CA LEU A 84 -0.60 6.09 6.63
C LEU A 84 0.84 5.68 6.99
N ILE A 85 1.57 5.09 6.03
CA ILE A 85 2.96 4.68 6.24
C ILE A 85 3.83 5.90 6.61
N LEU A 86 3.70 6.99 5.86
CA LEU A 86 4.48 8.20 6.07
C LEU A 86 4.24 8.83 7.44
N TRP A 87 2.98 8.92 7.88
CA TRP A 87 2.64 9.45 9.19
C TRP A 87 3.09 8.51 10.32
N CYS A 88 2.92 7.20 10.18
CA CYS A 88 3.44 6.22 11.15
C CYS A 88 4.96 6.30 11.29
N LEU A 89 5.69 6.40 10.18
CA LEU A 89 7.14 6.59 10.19
C LEU A 89 7.54 7.90 10.87
N THR A 90 6.88 9.00 10.50
CA THR A 90 7.16 10.32 11.06
C THR A 90 6.93 10.33 12.57
N LEU A 91 5.77 9.84 13.02
CA LEU A 91 5.43 9.75 14.44
C LEU A 91 6.35 8.81 15.20
N SER A 92 6.69 7.64 14.62
CA SER A 92 7.64 6.72 15.24
C SER A 92 9.04 7.34 15.37
N SER A 93 9.44 8.18 14.42
CA SER A 93 10.74 8.85 14.41
C SER A 93 10.85 10.05 15.34
N LEU A 94 9.73 10.74 15.59
CA LEU A 94 9.66 11.89 16.50
C LEU A 94 9.23 11.51 17.93
N ALA A 95 8.85 10.25 18.15
CA ALA A 95 8.34 9.81 19.43
C ALA A 95 9.37 10.06 20.56
N PRO A 96 8.95 10.69 21.68
CA PRO A 96 9.87 11.04 22.76
C PRO A 96 10.28 9.82 23.61
N THR A 97 9.58 8.70 23.46
CA THR A 97 9.84 7.47 24.22
C THR A 97 9.81 6.24 23.30
N PRO A 98 10.57 5.18 23.62
CA PRO A 98 10.57 3.94 22.84
C PRO A 98 9.18 3.32 22.70
N ILE A 99 8.36 3.36 23.76
CA ILE A 99 6.99 2.81 23.74
C ILE A 99 6.11 3.54 22.72
N LEU A 100 6.18 4.87 22.64
CA LEU A 100 5.42 5.64 21.64
C LEU A 100 5.92 5.37 20.22
N ALA A 101 7.24 5.19 20.06
CA ALA A 101 7.82 4.83 18.76
C ALA A 101 7.30 3.48 18.27
N GLU A 102 7.26 2.49 19.17
CA GLU A 102 6.74 1.14 18.92
C GLU A 102 5.23 1.15 18.65
N LEU A 103 4.45 1.95 19.38
CA LEU A 103 3.01 2.07 19.15
C LEU A 103 2.69 2.68 17.78
N ALA A 104 3.35 3.77 17.40
CA ALA A 104 3.14 4.41 16.10
C ALA A 104 3.51 3.50 14.93
N PHE A 105 4.60 2.73 15.06
CA PHE A 105 5.04 1.78 14.03
C PHE A 105 4.22 0.50 14.01
N GLY A 106 3.87 -0.05 15.19
CA GLY A 106 2.98 -1.20 15.33
C GLY A 106 1.57 -0.93 14.78
N TYR A 107 1.08 0.30 14.94
CA TYR A 107 -0.18 0.73 14.32
C TYR A 107 -0.17 0.55 12.80
N LEU A 108 0.96 0.80 12.11
CA LEU A 108 1.06 0.53 10.68
C LEU A 108 0.87 -0.96 10.35
N GLY A 109 1.53 -1.86 11.08
CA GLY A 109 1.37 -3.30 10.90
C GLY A 109 -0.07 -3.78 11.18
N ALA A 110 -0.71 -3.22 12.20
CA ALA A 110 -2.10 -3.52 12.54
C ALA A 110 -3.06 -3.01 11.45
N GLN A 111 -2.86 -1.79 10.95
CA GLN A 111 -3.65 -1.22 9.87
C GLN A 111 -3.49 -1.96 8.55
N LEU A 112 -2.29 -2.50 8.24
CA LEU A 112 -2.12 -3.36 7.06
C LEU A 112 -2.99 -4.62 7.17
N THR A 113 -2.97 -5.29 8.32
CA THR A 113 -3.83 -6.45 8.60
C THR A 113 -5.31 -6.11 8.49
N LEU A 114 -5.75 -5.02 9.13
CA LEU A 114 -7.13 -4.55 9.10
C LEU A 114 -7.56 -4.15 7.68
N SER A 115 -6.66 -3.59 6.88
CA SER A 115 -6.95 -3.21 5.50
C SER A 115 -7.30 -4.43 4.65
N TYR A 116 -6.58 -5.55 4.79
CA TYR A 116 -6.97 -6.80 4.14
C TYR A 116 -8.30 -7.33 4.68
N PHE A 117 -8.46 -7.42 6.00
CA PHE A 117 -9.67 -7.97 6.60
C PHE A 117 -10.94 -7.18 6.24
N ILE A 118 -10.92 -5.86 6.41
CA ILE A 118 -12.06 -4.98 6.11
C ILE A 118 -12.38 -5.02 4.62
N SER A 119 -11.35 -5.06 3.76
CA SER A 119 -11.50 -5.24 2.32
C SER A 119 -12.26 -6.53 1.99
N GLY A 120 -11.88 -7.66 2.60
CA GLY A 120 -12.60 -8.93 2.44
C GLY A 120 -14.02 -8.91 2.99
N TRP A 121 -14.21 -8.31 4.18
CA TRP A 121 -15.51 -8.20 4.82
C TRP A 121 -16.52 -7.42 3.99
N VAL A 122 -16.14 -6.23 3.51
CA VAL A 122 -17.00 -5.39 2.66
C VAL A 122 -17.37 -6.11 1.37
N LYS A 123 -16.45 -6.88 0.77
CA LYS A 123 -16.72 -7.70 -0.41
C LYS A 123 -17.71 -8.82 -0.11
N VAL A 124 -17.58 -9.54 1.01
CA VAL A 124 -18.52 -10.61 1.36
C VAL A 124 -19.93 -10.08 1.60
N VAL A 125 -20.08 -8.93 2.25
CA VAL A 125 -21.40 -8.30 2.44
C VAL A 125 -22.02 -7.94 1.08
N ASN A 126 -21.23 -7.41 0.15
CA ASN A 126 -21.71 -6.99 -1.17
C ASN A 126 -22.11 -8.20 -2.08
N PRO A 127 -23.37 -8.29 -2.53
CA PRO A 127 -23.84 -9.39 -3.39
C PRO A 127 -23.14 -9.47 -4.76
N ASP A 128 -22.62 -8.35 -5.29
CA ASP A 128 -21.93 -8.33 -6.59
C ASP A 128 -20.58 -9.04 -6.53
N TRP A 129 -19.89 -8.97 -5.39
CA TRP A 129 -18.66 -9.74 -5.17
C TRP A 129 -18.97 -11.23 -4.96
N ARG A 130 -20.00 -11.57 -4.18
CA ARG A 130 -20.43 -12.96 -3.96
C ARG A 130 -20.86 -13.67 -5.25
N SER A 131 -21.49 -12.94 -6.16
CA SER A 131 -21.90 -13.46 -7.48
C SER A 131 -20.76 -13.46 -8.52
N GLY A 132 -19.66 -12.77 -8.26
CA GLY A 132 -18.54 -12.58 -9.20
C GLY A 132 -18.77 -11.44 -10.21
N ARG A 133 -19.91 -10.74 -10.14
CA ARG A 133 -20.23 -9.59 -11.00
C ARG A 133 -19.22 -8.46 -10.83
N ALA A 134 -18.83 -8.13 -9.60
CA ALA A 134 -17.87 -7.06 -9.36
C ALA A 134 -16.53 -7.32 -10.08
N LEU A 135 -16.02 -8.56 -10.00
CA LEU A 135 -14.79 -8.94 -10.68
C LEU A 135 -14.98 -8.98 -12.21
N ARG A 136 -16.13 -9.44 -12.70
CA ARG A 136 -16.48 -9.35 -14.12
C ARG A 136 -16.37 -7.91 -14.63
N ASP A 137 -16.92 -6.97 -13.89
CA ASP A 137 -16.93 -5.56 -14.26
C ASP A 137 -15.51 -4.97 -14.24
N VAL A 138 -14.63 -5.41 -13.32
CA VAL A 138 -13.18 -5.08 -13.35
C VAL A 138 -12.55 -5.56 -14.66
N PHE A 139 -12.75 -6.82 -15.04
CA PHE A 139 -12.19 -7.35 -16.29
C PHE A 139 -12.79 -6.68 -17.53
N GLN A 140 -14.06 -6.31 -17.50
CA GLN A 140 -14.77 -5.73 -18.64
C GLN A 140 -14.44 -4.25 -18.85
N PHE A 141 -14.33 -3.47 -17.77
CA PHE A 141 -14.31 -2.00 -17.82
C PHE A 141 -12.98 -1.37 -17.35
N SER A 142 -11.95 -2.17 -17.06
CA SER A 142 -10.62 -1.61 -16.76
C SER A 142 -10.14 -0.70 -17.90
N ALA A 143 -9.75 0.52 -17.51
CA ALA A 143 -9.44 1.61 -18.45
C ALA A 143 -8.03 1.54 -19.03
N TYR A 144 -7.10 0.82 -18.39
CA TYR A 144 -5.72 0.75 -18.84
C TYR A 144 -5.56 -0.19 -20.05
N PRO A 145 -4.81 0.21 -21.10
CA PRO A 145 -4.62 -0.59 -22.31
C PRO A 145 -4.10 -2.01 -22.05
N VAL A 146 -3.28 -2.19 -21.01
CA VAL A 146 -2.73 -3.50 -20.62
C VAL A 146 -3.82 -4.52 -20.24
N ALA A 147 -5.00 -4.05 -19.82
CA ALA A 147 -6.12 -4.90 -19.40
C ALA A 147 -7.05 -5.31 -20.56
N GLU A 148 -6.89 -4.75 -21.76
CA GLU A 148 -7.86 -4.97 -22.86
C GLU A 148 -7.91 -6.42 -23.33
N SER A 149 -6.76 -7.08 -23.38
CA SER A 149 -6.65 -8.51 -23.72
C SER A 149 -7.33 -9.42 -22.70
N LEU A 150 -7.58 -8.92 -21.48
CA LEU A 150 -8.21 -9.67 -20.40
C LEU A 150 -9.74 -9.57 -20.42
N ARG A 151 -10.34 -8.67 -21.22
CA ARG A 151 -11.80 -8.49 -21.29
C ARG A 151 -12.56 -9.78 -21.60
N GLY A 152 -11.95 -10.71 -22.34
CA GLY A 152 -12.53 -12.03 -22.63
C GLY A 152 -12.82 -12.89 -21.38
N PHE A 153 -12.11 -12.67 -20.26
CA PHE A 153 -12.40 -13.35 -19.00
C PHE A 153 -13.76 -12.97 -18.42
N ALA A 154 -14.31 -11.80 -18.77
CA ALA A 154 -15.66 -11.38 -18.39
C ALA A 154 -16.75 -12.39 -18.84
N GLN A 155 -16.47 -13.19 -19.86
CA GLN A 155 -17.38 -14.22 -20.38
C GLN A 155 -17.30 -15.57 -19.63
N ARG A 156 -16.49 -15.66 -18.57
CA ARG A 156 -16.29 -16.89 -17.77
C ARG A 156 -16.83 -16.73 -16.35
N PRO A 157 -18.17 -16.68 -16.14
CA PRO A 157 -18.77 -16.35 -14.85
C PRO A 157 -18.41 -17.32 -13.73
N GLY A 158 -18.28 -18.63 -14.02
CA GLY A 158 -17.86 -19.62 -13.03
C GLY A 158 -16.44 -19.37 -12.50
N LEU A 159 -15.51 -19.03 -13.39
CA LEU A 159 -14.13 -18.67 -13.03
C LEU A 159 -14.10 -17.39 -12.20
N LEU A 160 -14.80 -16.34 -12.62
CA LEU A 160 -14.82 -15.06 -11.91
C LEU A 160 -15.45 -15.16 -10.52
N ARG A 161 -16.48 -16.00 -10.38
CA ARG A 161 -17.05 -16.32 -9.06
C ARG A 161 -16.03 -17.03 -8.18
N ALA A 162 -15.33 -18.05 -8.70
CA ALA A 162 -14.30 -18.76 -7.96
C ALA A 162 -13.15 -17.83 -7.53
N MET A 163 -12.67 -16.98 -8.44
CA MET A 163 -11.65 -15.97 -8.15
C MET A 163 -12.12 -14.96 -7.09
N SER A 164 -13.38 -14.50 -7.18
CA SER A 164 -13.94 -13.55 -6.20
C SER A 164 -13.97 -14.16 -4.80
N TRP A 165 -14.43 -15.41 -4.66
CA TRP A 165 -14.40 -16.11 -3.38
C TRP A 165 -12.98 -16.42 -2.90
N GLY A 166 -12.04 -16.69 -3.80
CA GLY A 166 -10.63 -16.83 -3.48
C GLY A 166 -10.04 -15.56 -2.85
N VAL A 167 -10.29 -14.40 -3.47
CA VAL A 167 -9.83 -13.10 -2.94
C VAL A 167 -10.47 -12.80 -1.58
N MET A 168 -11.81 -12.94 -1.48
CA MET A 168 -12.52 -12.67 -0.22
C MET A 168 -12.06 -13.60 0.92
N GLY A 169 -11.91 -14.89 0.63
CA GLY A 169 -11.46 -15.88 1.61
C GLY A 169 -10.05 -15.60 2.09
N PHE A 170 -9.13 -15.28 1.18
CA PHE A 170 -7.77 -14.87 1.53
C PHE A 170 -7.76 -13.62 2.40
N GLU A 171 -8.45 -12.56 1.99
CA GLU A 171 -8.51 -11.28 2.71
C GLU A 171 -9.06 -11.44 4.14
N LEU A 172 -10.12 -12.24 4.31
CA LEU A 172 -10.71 -12.54 5.62
C LEU A 172 -9.81 -13.43 6.50
N ALA A 173 -9.08 -14.37 5.90
CA ALA A 173 -8.16 -15.25 6.62
C ALA A 173 -6.81 -14.59 6.93
N PHE A 174 -6.45 -13.49 6.26
CA PHE A 174 -5.16 -12.84 6.41
C PHE A 174 -4.77 -12.53 7.88
N PRO A 175 -5.65 -12.03 8.76
CA PRO A 175 -5.29 -11.81 10.17
C PRO A 175 -4.82 -13.08 10.90
N LEU A 176 -5.33 -14.26 10.53
CA LEU A 176 -4.93 -15.53 11.14
C LEU A 176 -3.47 -15.89 10.81
N THR A 177 -2.91 -15.33 9.74
CA THR A 177 -1.50 -15.55 9.37
C THR A 177 -0.53 -15.00 10.42
N LEU A 178 -0.95 -14.02 11.22
CA LEU A 178 -0.14 -13.47 12.31
C LEU A 178 0.17 -14.48 13.41
N LEU A 179 -0.65 -15.53 13.55
CA LEU A 179 -0.49 -16.55 14.60
C LEU A 179 0.73 -17.45 14.39
N TRP A 180 1.32 -17.49 13.19
CA TRP A 180 2.44 -18.37 12.88
C TRP A 180 3.38 -17.74 11.83
N PRO A 181 4.69 -17.57 12.10
CA PRO A 181 5.58 -16.84 11.19
C PRO A 181 5.66 -17.37 9.74
N PRO A 182 5.73 -18.69 9.49
CA PRO A 182 5.63 -19.23 8.14
C PRO A 182 4.31 -18.90 7.45
N ALA A 183 3.19 -18.89 8.17
CA ALA A 183 1.90 -18.50 7.59
C ALA A 183 1.87 -17.02 7.21
N LEU A 184 2.44 -16.12 8.02
CA LEU A 184 2.56 -14.71 7.67
C LEU A 184 3.43 -14.53 6.43
N MET A 185 4.57 -15.21 6.34
CA MET A 185 5.44 -15.14 5.16
C MET A 185 4.72 -15.60 3.89
N VAL A 186 4.02 -16.74 3.94
CA VAL A 186 3.21 -17.22 2.81
C VAL A 186 2.08 -16.23 2.48
N GLY A 187 1.39 -15.70 3.49
CA GLY A 187 0.34 -14.72 3.33
C GLY A 187 0.83 -13.44 2.64
N LEU A 188 1.99 -12.92 3.03
CA LEU A 188 2.61 -11.76 2.40
C LEU A 188 3.07 -12.06 0.97
N VAL A 189 3.60 -13.25 0.68
CA VAL A 189 3.96 -13.65 -0.68
C VAL A 189 2.71 -13.73 -1.57
N VAL A 190 1.62 -14.31 -1.08
CA VAL A 190 0.34 -14.37 -1.81
C VAL A 190 -0.22 -12.97 -2.05
N ALA A 191 -0.27 -12.12 -1.01
CA ALA A 191 -0.74 -10.74 -1.13
C ALA A 191 0.14 -9.91 -2.09
N GLY A 192 1.47 -10.05 -1.99
CA GLY A 192 2.42 -9.38 -2.87
C GLY A 192 2.27 -9.82 -4.31
N THR A 193 2.07 -11.12 -4.54
CA THR A 193 1.82 -11.68 -5.89
C THR A 193 0.50 -11.21 -6.45
N PHE A 194 -0.55 -11.12 -5.63
CA PHE A 194 -1.83 -10.54 -6.04
C PHE A 194 -1.68 -9.07 -6.46
N HIS A 195 -0.97 -8.26 -5.66
CA HIS A 195 -0.71 -6.86 -6.00
C HIS A 195 0.17 -6.72 -7.25
N LEU A 196 1.15 -7.60 -7.43
CA LEU A 196 1.98 -7.66 -8.64
C LEU A 196 1.15 -8.04 -9.87
N ALA A 197 0.29 -9.04 -9.75
CA ALA A 197 -0.64 -9.41 -10.81
C ALA A 197 -1.53 -8.21 -11.18
N ASN A 198 -2.03 -7.46 -10.19
CA ASN A 198 -2.81 -6.26 -10.47
C ASN A 198 -2.00 -5.15 -11.16
N ALA A 199 -0.73 -4.98 -10.80
CA ALA A 199 0.16 -4.06 -11.49
C ALA A 199 0.38 -4.47 -12.96
N CYS A 200 0.72 -5.74 -13.21
CA CYS A 200 1.00 -6.25 -14.55
C CYS A 200 -0.24 -6.37 -15.44
N LEU A 201 -1.40 -6.75 -14.88
CA LEU A 201 -2.62 -7.05 -15.63
C LEU A 201 -3.57 -5.85 -15.74
N PHE A 202 -3.58 -4.98 -14.74
CA PHE A 202 -4.51 -3.84 -14.67
C PHE A 202 -3.80 -2.48 -14.59
N GLY A 203 -2.47 -2.42 -14.70
CA GLY A 203 -1.71 -1.17 -14.69
C GLY A 203 -1.67 -0.48 -13.32
N LEU A 204 -2.04 -1.18 -12.24
CA LEU A 204 -2.10 -0.63 -10.87
C LEU A 204 -0.72 -0.55 -10.19
N ASN A 205 0.29 -0.07 -10.91
CA ASN A 205 1.71 -0.09 -10.51
C ASN A 205 1.99 0.60 -9.17
N ARG A 206 1.36 1.75 -8.94
CA ARG A 206 1.54 2.56 -7.73
C ARG A 206 1.07 1.82 -6.48
N PHE A 207 0.02 1.01 -6.61
CA PHE A 207 -0.56 0.24 -5.52
C PHE A 207 0.41 -0.83 -5.01
N PHE A 208 1.06 -1.56 -5.92
CA PHE A 208 2.01 -2.61 -5.58
C PHE A 208 3.15 -2.10 -4.69
N TRP A 209 3.89 -1.08 -5.15
CA TRP A 209 5.06 -0.58 -4.42
C TRP A 209 4.71 0.03 -3.07
N THR A 210 3.63 0.81 -3.01
CA THR A 210 3.22 1.43 -1.74
C THR A 210 2.82 0.40 -0.70
N TRP A 211 2.04 -0.62 -1.08
CA TRP A 211 1.62 -1.65 -0.13
C TRP A 211 2.77 -2.53 0.34
N LEU A 212 3.68 -2.90 -0.57
CA LEU A 212 4.86 -3.70 -0.23
C LEU A 212 5.77 -2.97 0.77
N SER A 213 5.82 -1.64 0.73
CA SER A 213 6.62 -0.85 1.67
C SER A 213 6.19 -0.99 3.13
N ALA A 214 4.97 -1.45 3.42
CA ALA A 214 4.50 -1.70 4.79
C ALA A 214 4.85 -3.10 5.32
N TYR A 215 5.37 -4.01 4.50
CA TYR A 215 5.62 -5.40 4.90
C TYR A 215 6.64 -5.54 6.04
N PRO A 216 7.72 -4.76 6.11
CA PRO A 216 8.61 -4.81 7.27
C PRO A 216 7.90 -4.44 8.58
N ALA A 217 6.86 -3.59 8.55
CA ALA A 217 6.13 -3.21 9.76
C ALA A 217 5.30 -4.35 10.35
N ILE A 218 4.61 -5.13 9.51
CA ILE A 218 3.82 -6.29 10.00
C ILE A 218 4.72 -7.45 10.44
N LEU A 219 5.86 -7.67 9.76
CA LEU A 219 6.86 -8.66 10.18
C LEU A 219 7.48 -8.29 11.55
N TRP A 220 7.73 -7.00 11.77
CA TRP A 220 8.18 -6.52 13.08
C TRP A 220 7.09 -6.69 14.14
N LEU A 221 5.86 -6.31 13.82
CA LEU A 221 4.72 -6.40 14.74
C LEU A 221 4.47 -7.84 15.20
N GLN A 222 4.54 -8.82 14.28
CA GLN A 222 4.33 -10.23 14.62
C GLN A 222 5.25 -10.67 15.77
N GLY A 223 6.55 -10.40 15.66
CA GLY A 223 7.52 -10.79 16.70
C GLY A 223 7.46 -9.96 17.99
N ARG A 224 6.49 -9.03 18.12
CA ARG A 224 6.21 -8.31 19.37
C ARG A 224 4.93 -8.76 20.04
N VAL A 225 3.99 -9.32 19.28
CA VAL A 225 2.69 -9.78 19.79
C VAL A 225 2.69 -11.29 20.06
N PHE A 226 3.51 -12.05 19.35
CA PHE A 226 3.65 -13.51 19.46
C PHE A 226 5.12 -13.90 19.62
#